data_AF-S2E2R3-F1
#
_entry.id   AF-S2E2R3-F1
#
_cell.length_a   1.000
_cell.length_b   1.000
_cell.length_c   1.000
_cell.angle_alpha   90.00
_cell.angle_beta   90.00
_cell.angle_gamma   90.00
#
_symmetry.space_group_name_H-M   'P 1'
#
loop_
_entity.id
_entity.type
_entity.pdbx_description
1 polymer ?
#
loop_
_entity_poly.entity_id
_entity_poly.type
_entity_poly.pdbx_seq_one_letter_code
_entity_poly.pdbx_strand_id
1 'polypeptide(L)' 'MDALFVAIGISISTSFTVGVIKSKMANTNKIVGGLEMAGLGTGVALIGYGIGSELTNLGIISV' A
#
# COMPACT_ATOMS: atom_id res chain seq x y z
N MET A 1 -15.75 -13.67 3.81
CA MET A 1 -14.90 -12.46 3.67
C MET A 1 -13.48 -12.93 3.78
N ASP A 2 -12.78 -13.07 2.67
CA ASP A 2 -11.40 -13.56 2.67
C ASP A 2 -10.49 -12.58 3.39
N ALA A 3 -9.56 -13.11 4.20
CA ALA A 3 -8.61 -12.33 4.98
C ALA A 3 -7.80 -11.33 4.12
N LEU A 4 -7.61 -11.67 2.84
CA LEU A 4 -6.92 -10.83 1.86
C LEU A 4 -7.63 -9.49 1.61
N PHE A 5 -8.96 -9.50 1.45
CA PHE A 5 -9.71 -8.25 1.23
C PHE A 5 -9.72 -7.37 2.48
N VAL A 6 -9.77 -7.98 3.66
CA VAL A 6 -9.69 -7.26 4.93
C VAL A 6 -8.31 -6.61 5.08
N ALA A 7 -7.24 -7.35 4.77
CA ALA A 7 -5.87 -6.83 4.81
C ALA A 7 -5.66 -5.66 3.84
N ILE A 8 -6.17 -5.77 2.61
CA ILE A 8 -6.10 -4.69 1.60
C ILE A 8 -6.85 -3.45 2.10
N GLY A 9 -8.08 -3.63 2.60
CA GLY A 9 -8.88 -2.52 3.12
C GLY A 9 -8.21 -1.79 4.28
N ILE A 10 -7.63 -2.53 5.24
CA ILE A 10 -6.88 -1.95 6.35
C ILE A 10 -5.61 -1.25 5.85
N SER A 11 -4.86 -1.85 4.93
CA SER A 11 -3.61 -1.28 4.41
C SER A 11 -3.84 0.05 3.65
N ILE A 12 -4.86 0.09 2.79
CA ILE A 12 -5.19 1.31 2.02
C ILE A 12 -5.73 2.40 2.94
N SER A 13 -6.65 2.06 3.85
CA SER A 13 -7.23 3.03 4.78
C SER A 13 -6.21 3.60 5.76
N THR A 14 -5.29 2.79 6.28
CA THR A 14 -4.20 3.25 7.15
C THR A 14 -3.23 4.15 6.40
N SER A 15 -2.78 3.75 5.21
CA SER A 15 -1.89 4.56 4.36
C SER A 15 -2.51 5.91 4.01
N PHE A 16 -3.79 5.93 3.63
CA PHE A 16 -4.54 7.15 3.37
C PHE A 16 -4.64 8.04 4.61
N THR A 17 -4.98 7.46 5.76
CA THR A 17 -5.13 8.20 7.03
C THR A 17 -3.82 8.85 7.45
N VAL A 18 -2.70 8.13 7.37
CA VAL A 18 -1.37 8.68 7.65
C VAL A 18 -1.03 9.83 6.69
N GLY A 19 -1.37 9.69 5.40
CA GLY A 19 -1.21 10.75 4.40
C GLY A 19 -2.02 12.01 4.72
N VAL A 20 -3.28 11.84 5.15
CA VAL A 20 -4.14 12.95 5.59
C VAL A 20 -3.54 13.67 6.81
N ILE A 21 -3.04 12.92 7.79
CA ILE A 21 -2.40 13.48 9.00
C ILE A 21 -1.13 14.26 8.62
N LYS A 22 -0.27 13.67 7.79
CA LYS A 22 0.95 14.30 7.27
C LYS A 22 0.63 15.60 6.53
N SER A 23 -0.35 15.60 5.62
CA SER A 23 -0.77 16.81 4.90
C SER A 23 -1.37 17.87 5.81
N LYS A 24 -2.11 17.47 6.84
CA LYS A 24 -2.61 18.41 7.86
C LYS A 24 -1.45 19.09 8.59
N MET A 25 -0.40 18.35 8.97
CA MET A 25 0.81 18.91 9.60
C MET A 25 1.57 19.85 8.67
N ALA A 26 1.63 19.51 7.38
CA ALA A 26 2.30 20.30 6.35
C ALA A 26 1.48 21.50 5.83
N ASN A 27 0.27 21.73 6.34
CA ASN A 27 -0.69 22.72 5.80
C ASN A 27 -0.94 22.57 4.28
N THR A 28 -0.86 21.35 3.75
CA THR A 28 -1.13 21.05 2.34
C THR A 28 -2.50 20.40 2.16
N ASN A 29 -2.87 20.12 0.91
CA ASN A 29 -4.15 19.49 0.61
C ASN A 29 -4.19 18.05 1.18
N LYS A 30 -5.10 17.84 2.13
CA LYS A 30 -5.32 16.57 2.84
C LYS A 30 -5.73 15.43 1.93
N ILE A 31 -6.55 15.71 0.91
CA ILE A 31 -7.02 14.70 -0.04
C ILE A 31 -5.84 14.25 -0.90
N VAL A 32 -5.05 15.20 -1.39
CA VAL A 32 -3.88 14.93 -2.23
C VAL A 32 -2.85 14.11 -1.46
N GLY A 33 -2.46 14.49 -0.25
CA GLY A 33 -1.46 13.69 0.47
C GLY A 33 -1.97 12.35 1.00
N GLY A 34 -3.29 12.23 1.25
CA GLY A 34 -3.93 10.93 1.46
C GLY A 34 -3.81 10.04 0.23
N LEU A 35 -4.09 10.58 -0.96
CA LEU A 35 -3.99 9.87 -2.24
C LEU A 35 -2.54 9.51 -2.59
N GLU A 36 -1.59 10.42 -2.35
CA GLU A 36 -0.15 10.17 -2.56
C GLU A 36 0.34 9.02 -1.68
N MET A 37 0.03 9.03 -0.38
CA MET A 37 0.48 7.97 0.52
C MET A 37 -0.22 6.63 0.26
N ALA A 38 -1.52 6.63 -0.07
CA ALA A 38 -2.21 5.41 -0.47
C ALA A 38 -1.68 4.86 -1.81
N GLY A 39 -1.40 5.74 -2.78
CA GLY A 39 -0.84 5.39 -4.08
C GLY A 39 0.58 4.83 -3.97
N LEU A 40 1.44 5.46 -3.17
CA LEU A 40 2.79 4.97 -2.89
C LEU A 40 2.75 3.60 -2.21
N GLY A 41 1.92 3.42 -1.18
CA GLY A 41 1.77 2.13 -0.49
C GLY A 41 1.27 1.02 -1.42
N THR A 42 0.30 1.32 -2.28
CA THR A 42 -0.20 0.37 -3.29
C THR A 42 0.87 0.05 -4.33
N GLY A 43 1.62 1.05 -4.80
CA GLY A 43 2.71 0.86 -5.75
C GLY A 43 3.81 -0.07 -5.22
N VAL A 44 4.22 0.10 -3.96
CA VAL A 44 5.19 -0.79 -3.33
C VAL A 44 4.65 -2.21 -3.18
N ALA A 45 3.37 -2.37 -2.83
CA ALA A 45 2.74 -3.68 -2.73
C ALA A 45 2.72 -4.43 -4.09
N LEU A 46 2.43 -3.73 -5.19
CA LEU A 46 2.46 -4.31 -6.53
C LEU A 46 3.87 -4.73 -6.96
N ILE A 47 4.89 -3.93 -6.63
CA ILE A 47 6.29 -4.28 -6.88
C ILE A 47 6.68 -5.53 -6.06
N GLY A 48 6.34 -5.57 -4.76
CA GLY A 48 6.60 -6.72 -3.91
C GLY A 48 5.92 -8.00 -4.40
N TYR A 49 4.70 -7.89 -4.93
CA TYR A 49 4.00 -9.00 -5.57
C TYR A 49 4.72 -9.49 -6.84
N GLY A 50 5.13 -8.57 -7.72
CA GLY A 50 5.86 -8.90 -8.94
C GLY A 50 7.18 -9.63 -8.65
N ILE A 51 7.98 -9.09 -7.74
CA ILE A 51 9.24 -9.71 -7.29
C ILE A 51 8.97 -11.08 -6.67
N GLY A 52 7.99 -11.20 -5.77
CA GLY A 52 7.64 -12.47 -5.13
C GLY A 52 7.19 -13.53 -6.14
N SER A 53 6.45 -13.14 -7.17
CA SER A 53 6.04 -14.01 -8.27
C SER A 53 7.23 -14.50 -9.09
N GLU A 54 8.18 -13.62 -9.44
CA GLU A 54 9.40 -14.01 -10.16
C GLU A 54 10.29 -14.93 -9.34
N LEU A 55 10.47 -14.63 -8.06
CA LEU A 55 11.28 -15.45 -7.14
C LEU A 55 10.65 -16.83 -6.87
N THR A 56 9.31 -16.92 -6.87
CA THR A 56 8.58 -18.20 -6.81
C THR A 56 8.76 -19.00 -8.10
N ASN A 57 8.69 -18.34 -9.27
CA ASN A 57 8.93 -18.98 -10.57
C ASN A 57 10.36 -19.50 -10.72
N LEU A 58 11.35 -18.82 -10.12
CA LEU A 58 12.75 -19.27 -10.09
C LEU A 58 13.01 -20.38 -9.06
N GLY A 59 12.00 -20.79 -8.27
CA GLY A 59 12.12 -21.84 -7.26
C GLY A 59 12.94 -21.44 -6.03
N ILE A 60 13.21 -20.14 -5.84
CA ILE A 60 14.04 -19.62 -4.74
C ILE A 60 13.24 -19.54 -3.44
N ILE A 61 11.94 -19.24 -3.53
CA ILE A 61 11.02 -19.18 -2.39
C ILE A 61 9.74 -19.94 -2.73
N SER A 62 9.12 -20.56 -1.71
CA SER A 62 7.85 -21.26 -1.81
C SER A 62 6.75 -20.41 -1.18
N VAL A 63 5.64 -20.27 -1.90
CA VAL A 63 4.37 -19.70 -1.41
C VAL A 63 3.56 -20.74 -0.65
#